data_AF-A0A0N4XZC8-F1
#
_entry.id   AF-A0A0N4XZC8-F1
#
_cell.length_a   1.000
_cell.length_b   1.000
_cell.length_c   1.000
_cell.angle_alpha   90.00
_cell.angle_beta   90.00
_cell.angle_gamma   90.00
#
_symmetry.space_group_name_H-M   'P 1'
#
loop_
_entity.id
_entity.type
_entity.pdbx_description
1 polymer ?
#
loop_
_entity_poly.entity_id
_entity_poly.type
_entity_poly.pdbx_seq_one_letter_code
_entity_poly.pdbx_strand_id
1 'polypeptide(L)'
;MLRRLGHAYEVYPFIALATVIIGGIAATGYYSFTKIEVWMDRRQGQKAPWDWERSRDDYWKKGTVFFDLDGRTRKRCELMETLQDQMLEAAKKRGTR
;
A
#
# COMPACT_ATOMS: atom_id res chain seq x y z
N MET A 1 38.30 0.62 -6.71
CA MET A 1 37.66 1.86 -7.19
C MET A 1 37.46 2.91 -6.10
N LEU A 2 37.09 2.53 -4.86
CA LEU A 2 36.88 3.47 -3.74
C LEU A 2 38.10 4.33 -3.33
N ARG A 3 39.35 3.82 -3.48
CA ARG A 3 40.58 4.59 -3.17
C ARG A 3 40.82 5.80 -4.10
N ARG A 4 40.18 5.88 -5.27
CA ARG A 4 40.34 7.01 -6.22
C ARG A 4 39.37 8.18 -5.98
N LEU A 5 38.36 8.00 -5.13
CA LEU A 5 37.36 9.04 -4.82
C LEU A 5 37.81 10.04 -3.75
N GLY A 6 38.88 9.75 -3.01
CA GLY A 6 39.35 10.57 -1.87
C GLY A 6 39.90 11.95 -2.23
N HIS A 7 40.13 12.26 -3.50
CA HIS A 7 40.55 13.61 -3.95
C HIS A 7 39.45 14.39 -4.68
N ALA A 8 38.33 13.74 -5.03
CA ALA A 8 37.26 14.36 -5.78
C ALA A 8 36.10 14.73 -4.83
N TYR A 9 36.35 15.68 -3.94
CA TYR A 9 35.39 16.06 -2.89
C TYR A 9 34.05 16.59 -3.45
N GLU A 10 34.10 17.18 -4.64
CA GLU A 10 32.94 17.68 -5.38
C GLU A 10 31.95 16.57 -5.78
N VAL A 11 32.39 15.30 -5.78
CA VAL A 11 31.57 14.16 -6.19
C VAL A 11 30.72 13.63 -5.02
N TYR A 12 31.13 13.84 -3.76
CA TYR A 12 30.38 13.35 -2.60
C TYR A 12 28.94 13.89 -2.51
N PRO A 13 28.66 15.18 -2.77
CA PRO A 13 27.29 15.69 -2.82
C PRO A 13 26.41 14.98 -3.87
N PHE A 14 26.96 14.65 -5.04
CA PHE A 14 26.22 13.92 -6.08
C PHE A 14 25.94 12.47 -5.68
N ILE A 15 26.90 11.81 -5.04
CA ILE A 15 26.71 10.45 -4.51
C ILE A 15 25.66 10.46 -3.39
N ALA A 16 25.71 11.44 -2.49
CA ALA A 16 24.72 11.59 -1.43
C ALA A 16 23.32 11.82 -2.03
N LEU A 17 23.19 12.72 -3.00
CA LEU A 17 21.93 12.98 -3.70
C LEU A 17 21.40 11.73 -4.39
N ALA A 18 22.25 11.00 -5.13
CA ALA A 18 21.87 9.75 -5.78
C ALA A 18 21.39 8.70 -4.77
N THR A 19 22.06 8.60 -3.62
CA THR A 19 21.68 7.69 -2.53
C THR A 19 20.32 8.07 -1.95
N VAL A 20 20.06 9.36 -1.73
CA VAL A 20 18.76 9.86 -1.25
C VAL A 20 17.65 9.56 -2.26
N ILE A 21 17.89 9.76 -3.55
CA ILE A 21 16.90 9.50 -4.61
C ILE A 21 16.59 8.00 -4.68
N ILE A 22 17.62 7.15 -4.76
CA ILE A 22 17.44 5.69 -4.83
C ILE A 22 16.75 5.18 -3.57
N GLY A 23 17.14 5.67 -2.39
CA GLY A 23 16.49 5.36 -1.12
C GLY A 23 15.03 5.81 -1.10
N GLY A 24 14.73 7.00 -1.61
CA GLY A 24 13.37 7.53 -1.72
C GLY A 24 12.48 6.72 -2.67
N ILE A 25 13.03 6.27 -3.80
CA ILE A 25 12.32 5.39 -4.74
C ILE A 25 12.04 4.03 -4.09
N ALA A 26 13.04 3.44 -3.43
CA ALA A 26 12.87 2.16 -2.73
C ALA A 26 11.84 2.26 -1.59
N ALA A 27 11.89 3.33 -0.80
CA ALA A 27 10.92 3.58 0.28
C ALA A 27 9.51 3.81 -0.26
N THR A 28 9.37 4.57 -1.36
CA THR A 28 8.07 4.80 -2.02
C THR A 28 7.51 3.51 -2.61
N GLY A 29 8.36 2.69 -3.23
CA GLY A 29 7.99 1.36 -3.71
C GLY A 29 7.51 0.47 -2.57
N TYR A 30 8.30 0.38 -1.48
CA TYR A 30 7.93 -0.36 -0.28
C TYR A 30 6.59 0.10 0.30
N TYR A 31 6.39 1.41 0.43
CA TYR A 31 5.13 1.97 0.92
C TYR A 31 3.96 1.67 -0.01
N SER A 32 4.16 1.72 -1.33
CA SER A 32 3.12 1.42 -2.32
C SER A 32 2.58 0.00 -2.16
N PHE A 33 3.44 -0.96 -1.80
CA PHE A 33 3.03 -2.33 -1.52
C PHE A 33 2.14 -2.51 -0.28
N THR A 34 2.05 -1.50 0.60
CA THR A 34 1.14 -1.53 1.76
C THR A 34 -0.30 -1.15 1.40
N LYS A 35 -0.54 -0.64 0.19
CA LYS A 35 -1.87 -0.24 -0.27
C LYS A 35 -2.71 -1.44 -0.67
N ILE A 36 -4.01 -1.33 -0.40
CA ILE A 36 -5.02 -2.36 -0.75
C ILE A 36 -5.10 -2.66 -2.25
N GLU A 37 -4.73 -1.69 -3.09
CA GLU A 37 -4.79 -1.76 -4.55
C GLU A 37 -3.69 -2.63 -5.15
N VAL A 38 -2.56 -2.79 -4.46
CA VAL A 38 -1.39 -3.44 -5.04
C VAL A 38 -1.49 -4.96 -4.93
N TRP A 39 -1.72 -5.57 -6.09
CA TRP A 39 -1.91 -7.01 -6.25
C TRP A 39 -0.57 -7.74 -6.27
N MET A 40 -0.02 -8.03 -5.09
CA MET A 40 1.18 -8.87 -4.97
C MET A 40 0.85 -10.35 -4.75
N ASP A 41 -0.21 -10.63 -3.99
CA ASP A 41 -0.64 -12.00 -3.72
C ASP A 41 -1.77 -12.45 -4.65
N ARG A 42 -1.38 -13.23 -5.67
CA ARG A 42 -2.29 -13.90 -6.64
C ARG A 42 -2.88 -15.22 -6.13
N ARG A 43 -2.55 -15.66 -4.90
CA ARG A 43 -3.01 -16.96 -4.39
C ARG A 43 -4.54 -17.06 -4.28
N GLN A 44 -5.24 -15.94 -4.10
CA GLN A 44 -6.70 -15.87 -4.11
C GLN A 44 -7.28 -15.67 -5.52
N GLY A 45 -6.77 -16.46 -6.47
CA GLY A 45 -6.69 -16.25 -7.93
C GLY A 45 -7.96 -16.03 -8.76
N GLN A 46 -9.07 -15.53 -8.20
CA GLN A 46 -10.25 -15.08 -8.97
C GLN A 46 -10.98 -13.86 -8.35
N LYS A 47 -10.66 -13.46 -7.11
CA LYS A 47 -11.35 -12.33 -6.45
C LYS A 47 -10.60 -11.03 -6.70
N ALA A 48 -11.35 -9.98 -7.06
CA ALA A 48 -10.78 -8.65 -7.26
C ALA A 48 -10.12 -8.14 -5.97
N PRO A 49 -9.05 -7.33 -6.04
CA PRO A 49 -8.31 -6.90 -4.84
C PRO A 49 -9.14 -6.01 -3.90
N TRP A 50 -10.15 -5.32 -4.42
CA TRP A 50 -11.16 -4.56 -3.68
C TRP A 50 -12.36 -5.40 -3.24
N ASP A 51 -12.29 -6.72 -3.35
CA ASP A 51 -13.37 -7.58 -2.86
C ASP A 51 -13.55 -7.41 -1.34
N TRP A 52 -14.78 -7.09 -0.95
CA TRP A 52 -15.16 -6.95 0.44
C TRP A 52 -14.87 -8.22 1.25
N GLU A 53 -15.14 -9.41 0.72
CA GLU A 53 -14.88 -10.68 1.44
C GLU A 53 -13.40 -10.89 1.78
N ARG A 54 -12.51 -10.31 0.98
CA ARG A 54 -11.06 -10.39 1.18
C ARG A 54 -10.56 -9.32 2.15
N SER A 55 -11.12 -8.12 2.03
CA SER A 55 -10.59 -6.92 2.69
C SER A 55 -11.29 -6.57 4.00
N ARG A 56 -12.44 -7.20 4.30
CA ARG A 56 -13.25 -6.93 5.49
C ARG A 56 -12.44 -6.91 6.79
N ASP A 57 -11.52 -7.85 6.99
CA ASP A 57 -10.82 -8.01 8.26
C ASP A 57 -9.51 -7.19 8.38
N ASP A 58 -9.08 -6.58 7.26
CA ASP A 58 -7.77 -5.92 7.17
C ASP A 58 -7.79 -4.54 6.50
N TYR A 59 -8.92 -4.06 5.94
CA TYR A 59 -8.96 -2.82 5.15
C TYR A 59 -8.47 -1.59 5.94
N TRP A 60 -8.82 -1.48 7.23
CA TRP A 60 -8.42 -0.35 8.08
C TRP A 60 -6.95 -0.41 8.50
N LYS A 61 -6.27 -1.54 8.30
CA LYS A 61 -4.84 -1.70 8.59
C LYS A 61 -3.97 -1.29 7.40
N LYS A 62 -4.55 -1.18 6.20
CA LYS A 62 -3.82 -0.88 4.97
C LYS A 62 -3.51 0.60 4.85
N GLY A 63 -2.39 0.90 4.19
CA GLY A 63 -1.97 2.27 3.93
C GLY A 63 -2.92 2.95 2.95
N THR A 64 -3.47 4.10 3.33
CA THR A 64 -4.32 4.96 2.50
C THR A 64 -3.51 6.12 1.94
N VAL A 65 -3.03 6.99 2.83
CA VAL A 65 -2.26 8.20 2.53
C VAL A 65 -0.91 8.13 3.23
N PHE A 66 0.15 8.53 2.54
CA PHE A 66 1.52 8.57 3.09
C PHE A 66 1.63 9.51 4.29
N PHE A 67 0.98 10.67 4.20
CA PHE A 67 0.91 11.68 5.25
C PHE A 67 -0.37 11.53 6.09
N ASP A 68 -0.45 10.48 6.89
CA ASP A 68 -1.50 10.30 7.91
C ASP A 68 -0.88 9.99 9.27
N LEU A 69 -0.19 10.98 9.83
CA LEU A 69 0.52 10.87 11.11
C LEU A 69 -0.43 10.53 12.27
N ASP A 70 -1.67 11.01 12.20
CA ASP A 70 -2.70 10.84 13.22
C ASP A 70 -3.57 9.59 13.00
N GLY A 71 -3.37 8.85 11.91
CA GLY A 71 -4.16 7.66 11.57
C GLY A 71 -5.66 7.94 11.35
N ARG A 72 -6.03 9.17 11.00
CA ARG A 72 -7.45 9.59 10.90
C ARG A 72 -8.17 8.91 9.75
N THR A 73 -7.45 8.58 8.68
CA THR A 73 -8.02 7.99 7.47
C THR A 73 -8.21 6.48 7.57
N ARG A 74 -7.71 5.86 8.65
CA ARG A 74 -7.67 4.41 8.86
C ARG A 74 -8.61 3.95 9.98
N LYS A 75 -9.59 4.77 10.33
CA LYS A 75 -10.57 4.40 11.36
C LYS A 75 -11.52 3.34 10.83
N ARG A 76 -11.73 2.31 11.65
CA ARG A 76 -12.71 1.26 11.38
C ARG A 76 -14.13 1.86 11.41
N CYS A 77 -14.93 1.53 10.41
CA CYS A 77 -16.31 1.99 10.29
C CYS A 77 -17.27 0.79 10.29
N GLU A 78 -17.80 0.46 11.46
CA GLU A 78 -18.68 -0.70 11.68
C GLU A 78 -20.01 -0.60 10.90
N LEU A 79 -20.53 0.62 10.72
CA LEU A 79 -21.73 0.85 9.93
C LEU A 79 -21.51 0.49 8.46
N MET A 80 -20.38 0.91 7.90
CA MET A 80 -20.01 0.59 6.52
C MET A 80 -19.80 -0.93 6.36
N GLU A 81 -19.17 -1.58 7.35
CA GLU A 81 -19.01 -3.04 7.35
C GLU A 81 -20.35 -3.76 7.27
N THR A 82 -21.29 -3.36 8.12
CA THR A 82 -22.63 -3.96 8.16
C THR A 82 -23.37 -3.78 6.83
N LEU A 83 -23.28 -2.59 6.24
CA LEU A 83 -23.91 -2.30 4.94
C LEU A 83 -23.30 -3.14 3.81
N GLN A 84 -21.97 -3.26 3.76
CA GLN A 84 -21.31 -4.07 2.74
C GLN A 84 -21.60 -5.56 2.91
N ASP A 85 -21.67 -6.07 4.15
CA ASP A 85 -22.07 -7.44 4.45
C ASP A 85 -23.49 -7.74 3.93
N GLN A 86 -24.45 -6.83 4.19
CA GLN A 86 -25.83 -6.94 3.69
C GLN A 86 -25.92 -6.88 2.16
N MET A 87 -25.18 -5.97 1.53
CA MET A 87 -25.13 -5.87 0.07
C MET A 87 -24.56 -7.13 -0.56
N LEU A 88 -23.56 -7.73 0.06
CA LEU A 88 -22.94 -8.97 -0.39
C LEU A 88 -23.89 -10.16 -0.25
N GLU A 89 -24.61 -10.24 0.88
CA GLU A 89 -25.66 -11.24 1.08
C GLU A 89 -26.80 -11.11 0.06
N ALA A 90 -27.25 -9.87 -0.20
CA ALA A 90 -28.25 -9.58 -1.21
C ALA A 90 -27.77 -9.92 -2.64
N ALA A 91 -26.52 -9.62 -2.97
CA ALA A 91 -25.93 -9.94 -4.26
C ALA A 91 -25.82 -11.46 -4.50
N LYS A 92 -25.49 -12.23 -3.46
CA LYS A 92 -25.49 -13.70 -3.49
C LYS A 92 -26.90 -14.25 -3.68
N LYS A 93 -27.89 -13.71 -2.96
CA LYS A 93 -29.31 -14.08 -3.13
C LYS A 93 -29.82 -13.79 -4.55
N ARG A 94 -29.29 -12.76 -5.20
CA ARG A 94 -29.64 -12.37 -6.59
C ARG A 94 -28.87 -13.17 -7.66
N GLY A 95 -27.86 -13.95 -7.28
CA GLY A 95 -27.03 -14.71 -8.23
C GLY A 95 -26.11 -13.85 -9.10
N THR A 96 -25.94 -12.56 -8.75
CA THR A 96 -25.05 -11.63 -9.45
C THR A 96 -23.58 -11.79 -9.05
N ARG A 97 -23.29 -12.61 -8.03
CA ARG A 97 -21.95 -12.85 -7.49
C ARG A 97 -21.85 -14.23 -6.86
#